data_AF-A0A3D4W5I7-F1
#
_entry.id   AF-A0A3D4W5I7-F1
#
_cell.length_a   1.000
_cell.length_b   1.000
_cell.length_c   1.000
_cell.angle_alpha   90.00
_cell.angle_beta   90.00
_cell.angle_gamma   90.00
#
_symmetry.space_group_name_H-M   'P 1'
#
loop_
_entity.id
_entity.type
_entity.pdbx_description
1 polymer ?
#
loop_
_entity_poly.entity_id
_entity_poly.type
_entity_poly.pdbx_seq_one_letter_code
_entity_poly.pdbx_strand_id
1 'polypeptide(L)'
;MQPTEKYYEHDAYRREAVGHILAAEPDSRTGGGRIALDGTVFYPEGGGQPADRGTLTLADGTVLTVTDVHEQAGVIWHMVTSLPAGAVPGAEAAQAIDWAWRFDKMQQHTGEHILSGILHSMFGAENVGFHIGSDAVRMDTNIPISAEGLKAAETAANRIIWENVPVNITYPTREELAALTYRSKKEIEGQVRIVTIPGADVCACCGTHTAFTGAVGQIKILAAENYKGGVRLSIVCGGRALEAAQAMRERQAEIGALLSAKASETANAVHRVYDEYTALKFTHFGLCSQLFDALAAQVTPGADAIRIVPGLDPDGLHRLAVRLTEATTGLCAALTPNEKGTGYCLAQAGGDVRALTKALNAALNGRGGGKPGICQGSCAAEPEQVKEFLRKTK
;
A
#
# COMPACT_ATOMS: atom_id res chain seq x y z
N MET A 1 -25.82 25.56 27.43
CA MET A 1 -24.77 24.81 28.14
C MET A 1 -23.53 25.70 28.21
N GLN A 2 -22.68 25.56 29.21
CA GLN A 2 -21.35 26.17 29.18
C GLN A 2 -20.44 25.45 28.17
N PRO A 3 -19.37 26.07 27.65
CA PRO A 3 -18.32 25.34 26.94
C PRO A 3 -17.67 24.29 27.83
N THR A 4 -17.22 23.18 27.24
CA THR A 4 -16.50 22.11 27.97
C THR A 4 -15.05 22.52 28.23
N GLU A 5 -14.54 22.34 29.44
CA GLU A 5 -13.13 22.56 29.78
C GLU A 5 -12.22 21.50 29.13
N LYS A 6 -11.17 21.94 28.44
CA LYS A 6 -10.33 21.10 27.57
C LYS A 6 -9.04 20.69 28.28
N TYR A 7 -9.11 19.74 29.21
CA TYR A 7 -7.94 19.36 30.03
C TYR A 7 -6.72 18.93 29.19
N TYR A 8 -6.96 18.31 28.03
CA TYR A 8 -5.92 17.88 27.09
C TYR A 8 -5.15 19.01 26.39
N GLU A 9 -5.67 20.26 26.40
CA GLU A 9 -4.95 21.42 25.88
C GLU A 9 -3.86 21.89 26.85
N HIS A 10 -4.09 21.76 28.15
CA HIS A 10 -3.13 22.09 29.21
C HIS A 10 -2.18 20.93 29.51
N ASP A 11 -2.67 19.69 29.54
CA ASP A 11 -1.84 18.50 29.72
C ASP A 11 -2.31 17.35 28.81
N ALA A 12 -1.60 17.16 27.69
CA ALA A 12 -1.83 16.05 26.76
C ALA A 12 -1.43 14.67 27.32
N TYR A 13 -0.77 14.59 28.47
CA TYR A 13 -0.44 13.36 29.18
C TYR A 13 -1.45 13.00 30.28
N ARG A 14 -2.40 13.90 30.61
CA ARG A 14 -3.50 13.60 31.52
C ARG A 14 -4.43 12.57 30.89
N ARG A 15 -4.45 11.36 31.48
CA ARG A 15 -5.21 10.20 30.99
C ARG A 15 -6.61 10.10 31.58
N GLU A 16 -6.76 10.67 32.78
CA GLU A 16 -7.90 10.46 33.66
C GLU A 16 -8.40 11.78 34.26
N ALA A 17 -9.70 11.83 34.50
CA ALA A 17 -10.38 12.93 35.16
C ALA A 17 -11.67 12.44 35.83
N VAL A 18 -12.23 13.28 36.70
CA VAL A 18 -13.62 13.17 37.13
C VAL A 18 -14.31 14.46 36.70
N GLY A 19 -15.52 14.35 36.16
CA GLY A 19 -16.35 15.47 35.75
C GLY A 19 -17.83 15.12 35.85
N HIS A 20 -18.70 16.09 35.59
CA HIS A 20 -20.15 15.93 35.68
C HIS A 20 -20.78 15.95 34.29
N ILE A 21 -21.81 15.12 34.11
CA ILE A 21 -22.65 15.14 32.92
C ILE A 21 -23.43 16.46 32.88
N LEU A 22 -23.33 17.20 31.77
CA LEU A 22 -24.15 18.38 31.49
C LEU A 22 -25.34 18.06 30.58
N ALA A 23 -25.21 17.07 29.71
CA ALA A 23 -26.32 16.47 28.96
C ALA A 23 -26.01 15.03 28.56
N ALA A 24 -27.08 14.26 28.40
CA ALA A 24 -27.07 12.91 27.85
C ALA A 24 -28.23 12.81 26.85
N GLU A 25 -27.92 12.47 25.60
CA GLU A 25 -28.88 12.38 24.51
C GLU A 25 -28.86 10.97 23.90
N PRO A 26 -29.97 10.19 23.96
CA PRO A 26 -30.00 8.83 23.44
C PRO A 26 -30.06 8.79 21.91
N ASP A 27 -29.34 7.85 21.30
CA ASP A 27 -29.51 7.50 19.89
C ASP A 27 -30.48 6.32 19.76
N SER A 28 -31.64 6.61 19.18
CA SER A 28 -32.73 5.65 18.95
C SER A 28 -32.39 4.51 17.97
N ARG A 29 -31.22 4.54 17.32
CA ARG A 29 -30.75 3.51 16.38
C ARG A 29 -29.76 2.52 16.99
N THR A 30 -29.00 2.93 18.01
CA THR A 30 -27.89 2.13 18.56
C THR A 30 -28.13 1.64 19.98
N GLY A 31 -29.04 2.27 20.74
CA GLY A 31 -29.17 2.02 22.19
C GLY A 31 -28.07 2.69 23.03
N GLY A 32 -27.14 3.37 22.36
CA GLY A 32 -26.18 4.29 22.92
C GLY A 32 -26.67 5.73 22.89
N GLY A 33 -25.74 6.66 22.71
CA GLY A 33 -26.05 8.08 22.62
C GLY A 33 -24.81 8.96 22.65
N ARG A 34 -24.99 10.22 23.05
CA ARG A 34 -23.90 11.16 23.27
C ARG A 34 -23.99 11.84 24.64
N ILE A 35 -22.84 12.00 25.29
CA ILE A 35 -22.70 12.64 26.61
C ILE A 35 -21.84 13.88 26.49
N ALA A 36 -22.33 15.01 27.01
CA ALA A 36 -21.55 16.23 27.22
C ALA A 36 -21.11 16.33 28.68
N LEU A 37 -19.85 16.71 28.91
CA LEU A 37 -19.25 16.88 30.24
C LEU A 37 -18.89 18.35 30.51
N ASP A 38 -18.72 18.69 31.78
CA ASP A 38 -18.23 20.00 32.24
C ASP A 38 -16.76 20.24 31.85
N GLY A 39 -15.90 19.23 31.99
CA GLY A 39 -14.54 19.19 31.46
C GLY A 39 -14.15 17.79 31.00
N THR A 40 -13.20 17.68 30.06
CA THR A 40 -12.81 16.39 29.48
C THR A 40 -11.31 16.22 29.20
N VAL A 41 -10.82 14.98 29.42
CA VAL A 41 -9.50 14.53 28.95
C VAL A 41 -9.51 14.07 27.49
N PHE A 42 -10.69 13.81 26.89
CA PHE A 42 -10.80 13.30 25.53
C PHE A 42 -10.59 14.40 24.49
N TYR A 43 -9.63 14.19 23.59
CA TYR A 43 -9.40 15.00 22.41
C TYR A 43 -10.51 14.73 21.37
N PRO A 44 -11.29 15.75 20.94
CA PRO A 44 -12.17 15.63 19.78
C PRO A 44 -11.33 15.60 18.49
N GLU A 45 -11.90 15.13 17.39
CA GLU A 45 -11.21 15.14 16.09
C GLU A 45 -10.71 16.55 15.69
N GLY A 46 -9.51 16.64 15.11
CA GLY A 46 -8.90 17.94 14.79
C GLY A 46 -7.62 17.86 13.98
N GLY A 47 -7.40 18.83 13.08
CA GLY A 47 -6.15 19.01 12.35
C GLY A 47 -5.71 17.90 11.39
N GLY A 48 -6.47 16.80 11.26
CA GLY A 48 -6.08 15.57 10.55
C GLY A 48 -5.75 14.39 11.49
N GLN A 49 -5.77 14.63 12.81
CA GLN A 49 -5.74 13.63 13.88
C GLN A 49 -7.18 13.19 14.22
N PRO A 50 -7.46 11.87 14.33
CA PRO A 50 -8.76 11.37 14.80
C PRO A 50 -8.96 11.60 16.30
N ALA A 51 -10.23 11.57 16.73
CA ALA A 51 -10.63 11.66 18.13
C ALA A 51 -10.02 10.57 19.03
N ASP A 52 -10.03 10.82 20.35
CA ASP A 52 -9.74 9.81 21.35
C ASP A 52 -10.86 8.76 21.49
N ARG A 53 -10.50 7.65 22.17
CA ARG A 53 -11.40 6.57 22.59
C ARG A 53 -11.08 6.21 24.03
N GLY A 54 -11.96 5.47 24.70
CA GLY A 54 -11.79 5.12 26.11
C GLY A 54 -13.10 4.78 26.79
N THR A 55 -13.24 5.15 28.06
CA THR A 55 -14.41 4.87 28.89
C THR A 55 -14.85 6.04 29.75
N LEU A 56 -16.15 6.09 30.04
CA LEU A 56 -16.75 6.84 31.15
C LEU A 56 -17.33 5.84 32.15
N THR A 57 -17.03 5.99 33.44
CA THR A 57 -17.54 5.15 34.53
C THR A 57 -18.43 5.98 35.43
N LEU A 58 -19.69 5.59 35.58
CA LEU A 58 -20.66 6.27 36.45
C LEU A 58 -20.46 5.90 37.92
N ALA A 59 -21.03 6.69 38.83
CA ALA A 59 -20.93 6.50 40.28
C ALA A 59 -21.49 5.16 40.81
N ASP A 60 -22.29 4.42 40.02
CA ASP A 60 -22.76 3.07 40.33
C ASP A 60 -21.81 1.94 39.85
N GLY A 61 -20.70 2.30 39.20
CA GLY A 61 -19.73 1.38 38.61
C GLY A 61 -20.04 0.99 37.15
N THR A 62 -21.11 1.51 36.54
CA THR A 62 -21.44 1.22 35.13
C THR A 62 -20.42 1.88 34.20
N VAL A 63 -19.74 1.06 33.38
CA VAL A 63 -18.74 1.51 32.39
C VAL A 63 -19.39 1.66 31.01
N LEU A 64 -19.19 2.82 30.38
CA LEU A 64 -19.64 3.17 29.04
C LEU A 64 -18.42 3.31 28.12
N THR A 65 -18.40 2.60 26.99
CA THR A 65 -17.31 2.73 26.01
C THR A 65 -17.51 3.98 25.15
N VAL A 66 -16.51 4.85 25.11
CA VAL A 66 -16.44 6.03 24.22
C VAL A 66 -15.75 5.62 22.92
N THR A 67 -16.46 5.73 21.79
CA THR A 67 -15.99 5.28 20.47
C THR A 67 -15.55 6.40 19.53
N ASP A 68 -16.08 7.61 19.72
CA ASP A 68 -15.76 8.82 18.95
C ASP A 68 -16.08 10.07 19.78
N VAL A 69 -15.47 11.21 19.44
CA VAL A 69 -15.61 12.48 20.19
C VAL A 69 -15.58 13.69 19.25
N HIS A 70 -16.64 14.51 19.30
CA HIS A 70 -16.81 15.67 18.40
C HIS A 70 -17.10 16.95 19.20
N GLU A 71 -16.58 18.09 18.72
CA GLU A 71 -16.89 19.41 19.30
C GLU A 71 -18.00 20.11 18.50
N GLN A 72 -19.04 20.56 19.19
CA GLN A 72 -20.15 21.32 18.60
C GLN A 72 -20.38 22.61 19.41
N ALA A 73 -20.04 23.76 18.82
CA ALA A 73 -20.21 25.09 19.42
C ALA A 73 -19.58 25.23 20.84
N GLY A 74 -18.39 24.67 21.03
CA GLY A 74 -17.65 24.70 22.31
C GLY A 74 -18.06 23.62 23.32
N VAL A 75 -19.06 22.79 23.02
CA VAL A 75 -19.43 21.61 23.82
C VAL A 75 -18.80 20.37 23.20
N ILE A 76 -18.13 19.54 24.00
CA ILE A 76 -17.54 18.28 23.54
C ILE A 76 -18.49 17.12 23.85
N TRP A 77 -18.87 16.38 22.81
CA TRP A 77 -19.79 15.27 22.85
C TRP A 77 -19.04 13.94 22.67
N HIS A 78 -19.21 13.06 23.65
CA HIS A 78 -18.60 11.73 23.70
C HIS A 78 -19.64 10.71 23.21
N MET A 79 -19.38 10.04 22.09
CA MET A 79 -20.27 9.01 21.54
C MET A 79 -20.10 7.71 22.33
N VAL A 80 -21.17 7.23 22.97
CA VAL A 80 -21.14 6.06 23.86
C VAL A 80 -21.98 4.89 23.35
N THR A 81 -21.49 3.67 23.55
CA THR A 81 -22.14 2.42 23.08
C THR A 81 -23.41 2.03 23.82
N SER A 82 -23.66 2.62 24.99
CA SER A 82 -24.87 2.43 25.81
C SER A 82 -25.16 3.70 26.60
N LEU A 83 -26.43 3.96 26.90
CA LEU A 83 -26.84 5.11 27.72
C LEU A 83 -27.82 4.67 28.82
N PRO A 84 -27.33 4.29 30.02
CA PRO A 84 -28.16 3.84 31.13
C PRO A 84 -28.92 5.00 31.79
N ALA A 85 -29.99 4.70 32.52
CA ALA A 85 -30.80 5.70 33.21
C ALA A 85 -30.07 6.50 34.31
N GLY A 86 -28.87 6.06 34.73
CA GLY A 86 -27.98 6.83 35.63
C GLY A 86 -27.15 7.91 34.93
N ALA A 87 -27.04 7.89 33.60
CA ALA A 87 -26.32 8.90 32.83
C ALA A 87 -27.20 10.15 32.63
N VAL A 88 -27.37 10.95 33.70
CA VAL A 88 -28.23 12.15 33.72
C VAL A 88 -27.45 13.41 34.10
N PRO A 89 -27.92 14.62 33.72
CA PRO A 89 -27.29 15.87 34.11
C PRO A 89 -27.06 15.98 35.63
N GLY A 90 -25.85 16.35 36.03
CA GLY A 90 -25.39 16.40 37.41
C GLY A 90 -24.81 15.10 37.96
N ALA A 91 -24.90 13.97 37.24
CA ALA A 91 -24.23 12.73 37.63
C ALA A 91 -22.71 12.82 37.39
N GLU A 92 -21.93 12.24 38.32
CA GLU A 92 -20.48 12.12 38.21
C GLU A 92 -20.10 11.02 37.19
N ALA A 93 -19.10 11.31 36.36
CA ALA A 93 -18.49 10.36 35.44
C ALA A 93 -16.95 10.44 35.55
N ALA A 94 -16.35 9.33 35.98
CA ALA A 94 -14.90 9.14 35.93
C ALA A 94 -14.48 8.79 34.50
N GLN A 95 -13.44 9.44 34.01
CA GLN A 95 -12.99 9.44 32.61
C GLN A 95 -11.65 8.70 32.51
N ALA A 96 -11.49 7.83 31.53
CA ALA A 96 -10.19 7.24 31.19
C ALA A 96 -10.05 7.08 29.67
N ILE A 97 -9.00 7.65 29.08
CA ILE A 97 -8.70 7.48 27.65
C ILE A 97 -7.89 6.20 27.40
N ASP A 98 -8.04 5.62 26.21
CA ASP A 98 -7.09 4.64 25.66
C ASP A 98 -5.75 5.34 25.43
N TRP A 99 -4.85 5.19 26.40
CA TRP A 99 -3.53 5.80 26.36
C TRP A 99 -2.66 5.25 25.21
N ALA A 100 -2.85 4.00 24.79
CA ALA A 100 -2.09 3.45 23.66
C ALA A 100 -2.54 4.12 22.35
N TRP A 101 -3.86 4.27 22.16
CA TRP A 101 -4.43 5.02 21.04
C TRP A 101 -3.98 6.48 21.02
N ARG A 102 -4.12 7.19 22.15
CA ARG A 102 -3.71 8.61 22.33
C ARG A 102 -2.23 8.80 22.04
N PHE A 103 -1.37 7.99 22.67
CA PHE A 103 0.08 8.16 22.56
C PHE A 103 0.58 7.85 21.15
N ASP A 104 0.02 6.85 20.46
CA ASP A 104 0.24 6.63 19.03
C ASP A 104 -0.07 7.90 18.21
N LYS A 105 -1.23 8.55 18.43
CA LYS A 105 -1.54 9.79 17.69
C LYS A 105 -0.58 10.93 18.03
N MET A 106 -0.18 11.08 19.30
CA MET A 106 0.84 12.07 19.70
C MET A 106 2.18 11.82 18.99
N GLN A 107 2.62 10.56 18.87
CA GLN A 107 3.82 10.19 18.12
C GLN A 107 3.67 10.50 16.63
N GLN A 108 2.57 10.06 16.00
CA GLN A 108 2.29 10.28 14.58
C GLN A 108 2.22 11.78 14.23
N HIS A 109 1.54 12.59 15.04
CA HIS A 109 1.33 14.02 14.78
C HIS A 109 2.62 14.83 15.00
N THR A 110 3.34 14.58 16.09
CA THR A 110 4.62 15.26 16.35
C THR A 110 5.68 14.85 15.32
N GLY A 111 5.69 13.59 14.90
CA GLY A 111 6.54 13.09 13.82
C GLY A 111 6.24 13.73 12.46
N GLU A 112 4.96 14.02 12.13
CA GLU A 112 4.63 14.84 10.95
C GLU A 112 5.25 16.22 11.07
N HIS A 113 4.99 16.97 12.15
CA HIS A 113 5.53 18.32 12.31
C HIS A 113 7.05 18.38 12.11
N ILE A 114 7.80 17.46 12.73
CA ILE A 114 9.26 17.39 12.57
C ILE A 114 9.63 17.17 11.09
N LEU A 115 9.08 16.15 10.42
CA LEU A 115 9.43 15.87 9.02
C LEU A 115 8.96 16.97 8.06
N SER A 116 7.78 17.53 8.31
CA SER A 116 7.13 18.60 7.55
C SER A 116 7.92 19.90 7.60
N GLY A 117 8.39 20.32 8.78
CA GLY A 117 9.24 21.49 8.95
C GLY A 117 10.66 21.29 8.38
N ILE A 118 11.21 20.07 8.47
CA ILE A 118 12.47 19.71 7.82
C ILE A 118 12.36 19.72 6.29
N LEU A 119 11.29 19.18 5.71
CA LEU A 119 11.05 19.22 4.26
C LEU A 119 10.83 20.66 3.75
N HIS A 120 10.10 21.48 4.51
CA HIS A 120 9.96 22.91 4.23
C HIS A 120 11.31 23.63 4.25
N SER A 121 12.11 23.48 5.33
CA SER A 121 13.40 24.19 5.47
C SER A 121 14.48 23.71 4.50
N MET A 122 14.46 22.44 4.08
CA MET A 122 15.43 21.90 3.11
C MET A 122 15.07 22.17 1.64
N PHE A 123 13.78 22.26 1.29
CA PHE A 123 13.34 22.24 -0.11
C PHE A 123 12.28 23.30 -0.48
N GLY A 124 11.72 24.04 0.49
CA GLY A 124 10.55 24.91 0.27
C GLY A 124 9.24 24.13 0.08
N ALA A 125 9.18 22.89 0.60
CA ALA A 125 8.01 22.03 0.45
C ALA A 125 6.91 22.36 1.47
N GLU A 126 5.73 22.74 1.00
CA GLU A 126 4.54 22.90 1.84
C GLU A 126 3.76 21.60 1.98
N ASN A 127 3.29 21.33 3.20
CA ASN A 127 2.31 20.27 3.44
C ASN A 127 0.91 20.75 3.03
N VAL A 128 0.39 20.18 1.93
CA VAL A 128 -0.93 20.49 1.35
C VAL A 128 -1.99 19.40 1.60
N GLY A 129 -1.68 18.41 2.44
CA GLY A 129 -2.61 17.34 2.79
C GLY A 129 -2.03 16.42 3.87
N PHE A 130 -2.76 16.24 4.98
CA PHE A 130 -2.34 15.43 6.12
C PHE A 130 -3.51 14.63 6.70
N HIS A 131 -3.27 13.36 7.01
CA HIS A 131 -4.23 12.49 7.67
C HIS A 131 -3.52 11.35 8.42
N ILE A 132 -3.85 11.16 9.70
CA ILE A 132 -3.37 10.02 10.51
C ILE A 132 -4.32 8.83 10.30
N GLY A 133 -3.98 7.94 9.37
CA GLY A 133 -4.74 6.71 9.12
C GLY A 133 -4.51 5.62 10.16
N SER A 134 -5.26 4.52 10.03
CA SER A 134 -5.09 3.31 10.86
C SER A 134 -3.66 2.75 10.75
N ASP A 135 -3.14 2.66 9.52
CA ASP A 135 -1.90 1.92 9.23
C ASP A 135 -0.72 2.91 9.17
N ALA A 136 -0.85 3.96 8.36
CA ALA A 136 0.17 5.00 8.18
C ALA A 136 -0.44 6.41 8.16
N VAL A 137 0.39 7.39 8.48
CA VAL A 137 0.12 8.80 8.17
C VAL A 137 0.33 9.00 6.67
N ARG A 138 -0.58 9.72 6.01
CA ARG A 138 -0.37 10.25 4.66
C ARG A 138 -0.07 11.74 4.74
N MET A 139 0.99 12.18 4.07
CA MET A 139 1.41 13.59 3.97
C MET A 139 1.71 13.95 2.52
N ASP A 140 1.14 15.04 2.02
CA ASP A 140 1.30 15.52 0.63
C ASP A 140 2.17 16.78 0.58
N THR A 141 3.27 16.76 -0.18
CA THR A 141 4.05 17.96 -0.51
C THR A 141 3.53 18.62 -1.80
N ASN A 142 3.64 19.95 -1.88
CA ASN A 142 3.30 20.71 -3.09
C ASN A 142 4.33 20.58 -4.24
N ILE A 143 5.57 20.18 -3.94
CA ILE A 143 6.69 20.07 -4.90
C ILE A 143 7.27 18.64 -4.95
N PRO A 144 7.91 18.24 -6.06
CA PRO A 144 8.58 16.95 -6.17
C PRO A 144 9.89 16.95 -5.38
N ILE A 145 10.22 15.82 -4.75
CA ILE A 145 11.45 15.64 -3.94
C ILE A 145 12.09 14.32 -4.33
N SER A 146 13.40 14.29 -4.55
CA SER A 146 14.10 13.05 -4.94
C SER A 146 14.15 12.05 -3.79
N ALA A 147 14.30 10.76 -4.10
CA ALA A 147 14.46 9.71 -3.09
C ALA A 147 15.67 9.96 -2.16
N GLU A 148 16.73 10.58 -2.69
CA GLU A 148 17.91 11.01 -1.93
C GLU A 148 17.59 12.19 -0.99
N GLY A 149 16.82 13.17 -1.46
CA GLY A 149 16.35 14.30 -0.65
C GLY A 149 15.40 13.86 0.47
N LEU A 150 14.48 12.93 0.19
CA LEU A 150 13.60 12.32 1.20
C LEU A 150 14.39 11.52 2.24
N LYS A 151 15.42 10.77 1.83
CA LYS A 151 16.33 10.07 2.75
C LYS A 151 17.13 11.04 3.61
N ALA A 152 17.59 12.16 3.06
CA ALA A 152 18.29 13.20 3.81
C ALA A 152 17.35 13.87 4.84
N ALA A 153 16.11 14.19 4.45
CA ALA A 153 15.10 14.74 5.34
C ALA A 153 14.67 13.76 6.45
N GLU A 154 14.48 12.47 6.14
CA GLU A 154 14.26 11.42 7.15
C GLU A 154 15.41 11.37 8.16
N THR A 155 16.66 11.49 7.69
CA THR A 155 17.86 11.47 8.54
C THR A 155 17.95 12.71 9.43
N ALA A 156 17.61 13.90 8.91
CA ALA A 156 17.59 15.15 9.66
C ALA A 156 16.43 15.16 10.69
N ALA A 157 15.24 14.71 10.31
CA ALA A 157 14.08 14.60 11.20
C ALA A 157 14.35 13.64 12.38
N ASN A 158 14.98 12.49 12.14
CA ASN A 158 15.36 11.59 13.22
C ASN A 158 16.48 12.16 14.12
N ARG A 159 17.34 13.06 13.62
CA ARG A 159 18.32 13.75 14.49
C ARG A 159 17.63 14.62 15.54
N ILE A 160 16.59 15.36 15.16
CA ILE A 160 15.79 16.18 16.09
C ILE A 160 15.13 15.31 17.18
N ILE A 161 14.76 14.07 16.86
CA ILE A 161 14.27 13.09 17.85
C ILE A 161 15.38 12.70 18.83
N TRP A 162 16.59 12.42 18.35
CA TRP A 162 17.74 12.05 19.20
C TRP A 162 18.27 13.20 20.06
N GLU A 163 18.14 14.45 19.59
CA GLU A 163 18.42 15.67 20.35
C GLU A 163 17.39 15.92 21.47
N ASN A 164 16.22 15.24 21.42
CA ASN A 164 15.17 15.24 22.45
C ASN A 164 14.74 16.65 22.91
N VAL A 165 14.63 17.58 21.97
CA VAL A 165 14.21 18.97 22.23
C VAL A 165 12.77 19.03 22.78
N PRO A 166 12.43 20.00 23.64
CA PRO A 166 11.06 20.19 24.13
C PRO A 166 10.15 20.65 23.00
N VAL A 167 8.91 20.14 22.99
CA VAL A 167 7.83 20.60 22.12
C VAL A 167 7.04 21.65 22.88
N ASN A 168 7.28 22.92 22.55
CA ASN A 168 6.73 24.05 23.28
C ASN A 168 5.39 24.44 22.67
N ILE A 169 4.34 24.49 23.50
CA ILE A 169 3.00 24.91 23.10
C ILE A 169 2.74 26.29 23.70
N THR A 170 2.34 27.26 22.88
CA THR A 170 2.04 28.63 23.32
C THR A 170 0.74 29.15 22.72
N TYR A 171 0.13 30.11 23.41
CA TYR A 171 -1.08 30.82 23.00
C TYR A 171 -0.74 32.33 22.94
N PRO A 172 0.02 32.78 21.94
CA PRO A 172 0.53 34.15 21.87
C PRO A 172 -0.60 35.18 21.70
N THR A 173 -0.39 36.42 22.17
CA THR A 173 -1.31 37.52 21.88
C THR A 173 -1.33 37.84 20.38
N ARG A 174 -2.28 38.69 19.95
CA ARG A 174 -2.35 39.14 18.54
C ARG A 174 -1.06 39.84 18.09
N GLU A 175 -0.44 40.60 18.99
CA GLU A 175 0.79 41.35 18.77
C GLU A 175 2.01 40.41 18.69
N GLU A 176 2.09 39.44 19.60
CA GLU A 176 3.14 38.40 19.60
C GLU A 176 3.05 37.51 18.36
N LEU A 177 1.84 37.08 17.99
CA LEU A 177 1.57 36.27 16.80
C LEU A 177 1.92 37.03 15.51
N ALA A 178 1.67 38.33 15.45
CA ALA A 178 2.01 39.16 14.30
C ALA A 178 3.54 39.40 14.15
N ALA A 179 4.31 39.21 15.23
CA ALA A 179 5.77 39.26 15.20
C ALA A 179 6.42 37.88 14.93
N LEU A 180 5.65 36.78 15.00
CA LEU A 180 6.14 35.42 14.86
C LEU A 180 6.08 34.94 13.41
N THR A 181 7.17 34.35 12.92
CA THR A 181 7.14 33.54 11.69
C THR A 181 6.72 32.11 12.03
N TYR A 182 5.57 31.67 11.52
CA TYR A 182 5.04 30.32 11.71
C TYR A 182 4.35 29.82 10.42
N ARG A 183 4.29 28.50 10.24
CA ARG A 183 3.52 27.85 9.18
C ARG A 183 2.06 27.66 9.61
N SER A 184 1.12 27.78 8.68
CA SER A 184 -0.28 27.42 8.93
C SER A 184 -0.92 26.78 7.71
N LYS A 185 -1.77 25.77 7.95
CA LYS A 185 -2.54 25.06 6.91
C LYS A 185 -3.88 25.78 6.59
N LYS A 186 -4.25 26.84 7.33
CA LYS A 186 -5.47 27.67 7.16
C LYS A 186 -5.27 29.09 7.72
N GLU A 187 -6.14 30.03 7.34
CA GLU A 187 -6.40 31.23 8.16
C GLU A 187 -7.13 30.80 9.45
N ILE A 188 -6.85 31.46 10.57
CA ILE A 188 -7.38 31.09 11.89
C ILE A 188 -7.91 32.35 12.57
N GLU A 189 -9.19 32.32 12.99
CA GLU A 189 -9.82 33.36 13.79
C GLU A 189 -9.70 33.04 15.30
N GLY A 190 -9.63 34.08 16.12
CA GLY A 190 -9.55 33.94 17.58
C GLY A 190 -8.14 33.65 18.10
N GLN A 191 -8.05 32.95 19.22
CA GLN A 191 -6.79 32.63 19.88
C GLN A 191 -6.06 31.50 19.15
N VAL A 192 -4.92 31.81 18.52
CA VAL A 192 -4.09 30.80 17.84
C VAL A 192 -3.24 30.03 18.87
N ARG A 193 -3.15 28.71 18.69
CA ARG A 193 -2.25 27.81 19.41
C ARG A 193 -1.07 27.47 18.52
N ILE A 194 0.13 27.85 18.95
CA ILE A 194 1.39 27.59 18.24
C ILE A 194 2.10 26.40 18.88
N VAL A 195 2.64 25.53 18.04
CA VAL A 195 3.50 24.41 18.40
C VAL A 195 4.89 24.66 17.82
N THR A 196 5.88 24.78 18.70
CA THR A 196 7.28 25.09 18.39
C THR A 196 8.15 23.90 18.75
N ILE A 197 8.75 23.28 17.73
CA ILE A 197 9.76 22.22 17.86
C ILE A 197 11.12 22.83 17.45
N PRO A 198 12.00 23.19 18.40
CA PRO A 198 13.27 23.85 18.11
C PRO A 198 14.10 23.08 17.07
N GLY A 199 14.59 23.80 16.05
CA GLY A 199 15.37 23.19 14.96
C GLY A 199 14.58 22.42 13.90
N ALA A 200 13.25 22.30 14.04
CA ALA A 200 12.41 21.58 13.07
C ALA A 200 11.21 22.38 12.54
N ASP A 201 10.31 22.86 13.41
CA ASP A 201 9.03 23.46 12.97
C ASP A 201 8.49 24.51 13.95
N VAL A 202 7.76 25.49 13.42
CA VAL A 202 6.95 26.45 14.17
C VAL A 202 5.63 26.56 13.42
N CYS A 203 4.55 26.01 13.97
CA CYS A 203 3.31 25.80 13.22
C CYS A 203 2.06 25.99 14.08
N ALA A 204 1.01 26.56 13.51
CA ALA A 204 -0.29 26.66 14.18
C ALA A 204 -1.02 25.30 14.13
N CYS A 205 -1.28 24.71 15.31
CA CYS A 205 -1.89 23.39 15.40
C CYS A 205 -2.70 23.19 16.68
N CYS A 206 -3.88 22.56 16.55
CA CYS A 206 -4.76 22.15 17.64
C CYS A 206 -4.55 20.69 18.09
N GLY A 207 -3.49 20.01 17.62
CA GLY A 207 -3.22 18.59 17.90
C GLY A 207 -2.69 18.29 19.30
N THR A 208 -2.76 17.02 19.70
CA THR A 208 -2.03 16.52 20.87
C THR A 208 -0.61 16.14 20.46
N HIS A 209 0.41 16.63 21.17
CA HIS A 209 1.83 16.38 20.85
C HIS A 209 2.55 15.73 22.02
N THR A 210 3.65 15.02 21.73
CA THR A 210 4.57 14.54 22.77
C THR A 210 5.35 15.71 23.35
N ALA A 211 5.59 15.75 24.67
CA ALA A 211 6.26 16.88 25.33
C ALA A 211 7.72 17.09 24.92
N PHE A 212 8.39 16.03 24.44
CA PHE A 212 9.76 16.07 23.90
C PHE A 212 9.84 15.20 22.64
N THR A 213 10.71 15.56 21.70
CA THR A 213 10.80 14.88 20.40
C THR A 213 11.30 13.44 20.50
N GLY A 214 12.11 13.09 21.51
CA GLY A 214 12.58 11.72 21.73
C GLY A 214 11.46 10.72 22.02
N ALA A 215 10.31 11.19 22.53
CA ALA A 215 9.12 10.35 22.73
C ALA A 215 8.44 9.93 21.40
N VAL A 216 8.79 10.54 20.26
CA VAL A 216 8.41 10.06 18.92
C VAL A 216 9.19 8.79 18.54
N GLY A 217 10.37 8.56 19.13
CA GLY A 217 11.20 7.35 18.98
C GLY A 217 11.92 7.22 17.64
N GLN A 218 11.17 7.20 16.54
CA GLN A 218 11.66 7.17 15.16
C GLN A 218 10.59 7.75 14.23
N ILE A 219 11.00 8.38 13.13
CA ILE A 219 10.17 8.63 11.94
C ILE A 219 10.67 7.73 10.82
N LYS A 220 9.77 7.05 10.11
CA LYS A 220 10.08 6.23 8.93
C LYS A 220 9.14 6.54 7.77
N ILE A 221 9.72 6.94 6.63
CA ILE A 221 9.05 6.97 5.33
C ILE A 221 9.01 5.54 4.77
N LEU A 222 7.79 5.05 4.49
CA LEU A 222 7.53 3.72 3.95
C LEU A 222 7.37 3.74 2.42
N ALA A 223 6.77 4.79 1.88
CA ALA A 223 6.53 4.96 0.44
C ALA A 223 6.51 6.45 0.06
N ALA A 224 6.83 6.74 -1.20
CA ALA A 224 6.78 8.06 -1.80
C ALA A 224 6.21 7.93 -3.23
N GLU A 225 5.15 8.66 -3.53
CA GLU A 225 4.35 8.53 -4.75
C GLU A 225 4.17 9.91 -5.39
N ASN A 226 4.34 10.02 -6.72
CA ASN A 226 4.06 11.29 -7.43
C ASN A 226 2.56 11.62 -7.34
N TYR A 227 2.21 12.77 -6.75
CA TYR A 227 0.82 13.15 -6.49
C TYR A 227 0.59 14.65 -6.72
N LYS A 228 -0.34 14.98 -7.63
CA LYS A 228 -0.80 16.35 -7.93
C LYS A 228 0.29 17.41 -8.20
N GLY A 229 1.49 16.99 -8.63
CA GLY A 229 2.63 17.88 -8.90
C GLY A 229 3.73 17.84 -7.84
N GLY A 230 3.46 17.26 -6.67
CA GLY A 230 4.46 16.97 -5.64
C GLY A 230 4.49 15.50 -5.24
N VAL A 231 4.79 15.20 -3.98
CA VAL A 231 4.97 13.84 -3.46
C VAL A 231 3.97 13.54 -2.35
N ARG A 232 3.25 12.43 -2.47
CA ARG A 232 2.50 11.82 -1.38
C ARG A 232 3.39 10.81 -0.67
N LEU A 233 3.64 11.05 0.62
CA LEU A 233 4.42 10.20 1.51
C LEU A 233 3.49 9.34 2.36
N SER A 234 3.86 8.06 2.54
CA SER A 234 3.37 7.23 3.65
C SER A 234 4.42 7.22 4.73
N ILE A 235 4.11 7.72 5.93
CA ILE A 235 5.05 7.78 7.06
C ILE A 235 4.46 7.10 8.29
N VAL A 236 5.33 6.55 9.14
CA VAL A 236 4.98 5.98 10.45
C VAL A 236 6.01 6.40 11.48
N CYS A 237 5.55 6.58 12.71
CA CYS A 237 6.35 7.01 13.84
C CYS A 237 6.20 6.05 15.03
N GLY A 238 7.16 6.07 15.96
CA GLY A 238 7.05 5.36 17.24
C GLY A 238 6.88 3.85 17.10
N GLY A 239 5.86 3.28 17.77
CA GLY A 239 5.58 1.84 17.73
C GLY A 239 5.42 1.29 16.31
N ARG A 240 4.66 2.00 15.47
CA ARG A 240 4.43 1.63 14.06
C ARG A 240 5.72 1.59 13.23
N ALA A 241 6.73 2.42 13.56
CA ALA A 241 8.01 2.40 12.88
C ALA A 241 8.85 1.16 13.25
N LEU A 242 8.78 0.72 14.51
CA LEU A 242 9.38 -0.54 14.96
C LEU A 242 8.72 -1.76 14.27
N GLU A 243 7.38 -1.80 14.25
CA GLU A 243 6.61 -2.86 13.58
C GLU A 243 6.93 -2.93 12.08
N ALA A 244 6.97 -1.78 11.39
CA ALA A 244 7.35 -1.71 10.00
C ALA A 244 8.79 -2.22 9.75
N ALA A 245 9.74 -1.86 10.63
CA ALA A 245 11.13 -2.33 10.55
C ALA A 245 11.26 -3.84 10.80
N GLN A 246 10.47 -4.40 11.72
CA GLN A 246 10.38 -5.85 11.98
C GLN A 246 9.85 -6.57 10.74
N ALA A 247 8.71 -6.15 10.19
CA ALA A 247 8.13 -6.74 8.98
C ALA A 247 9.05 -6.58 7.75
N MET A 248 9.82 -5.49 7.63
CA MET A 248 10.87 -5.36 6.60
C MET A 248 11.97 -6.40 6.76
N ARG A 249 12.42 -6.67 8.00
CA ARG A 249 13.43 -7.68 8.31
C ARG A 249 12.95 -9.11 8.05
N GLU A 250 11.69 -9.41 8.37
CA GLU A 250 11.08 -10.73 8.17
C GLU A 250 10.99 -11.07 6.68
N ARG A 251 10.40 -10.19 5.86
CA ARG A 251 10.35 -10.35 4.39
C ARG A 251 11.74 -10.50 3.78
N GLN A 252 12.74 -9.76 4.27
CA GLN A 252 14.13 -9.88 3.80
C GLN A 252 14.77 -11.23 4.21
N ALA A 253 14.37 -11.81 5.33
CA ALA A 253 14.80 -13.16 5.75
C ALA A 253 14.12 -14.27 4.94
N GLU A 254 12.83 -14.14 4.63
CA GLU A 254 12.09 -15.04 3.72
C GLU A 254 12.73 -15.07 2.32
N ILE A 255 12.98 -13.89 1.73
CA ILE A 255 13.67 -13.74 0.44
C ILE A 255 15.09 -14.33 0.52
N GLY A 256 15.82 -14.10 1.63
CA GLY A 256 17.13 -14.70 1.87
C GLY A 256 17.10 -16.23 1.91
N ALA A 257 16.09 -16.82 2.56
CA ALA A 257 15.91 -18.27 2.60
C ALA A 257 15.61 -18.86 1.21
N LEU A 258 14.66 -18.27 0.48
CA LEU A 258 14.30 -18.69 -0.88
C LEU A 258 15.48 -18.65 -1.86
N LEU A 259 16.36 -17.65 -1.72
CA LEU A 259 17.52 -17.44 -2.59
C LEU A 259 18.82 -18.05 -2.06
N SER A 260 18.78 -18.74 -0.91
CA SER A 260 19.96 -19.24 -0.17
C SER A 260 21.05 -18.17 0.01
N ALA A 261 20.63 -16.95 0.34
CA ALA A 261 21.44 -15.74 0.36
C ALA A 261 21.37 -15.01 1.72
N LYS A 262 22.46 -14.30 2.07
CA LYS A 262 22.47 -13.40 3.23
C LYS A 262 21.54 -12.21 2.98
N ALA A 263 21.02 -11.61 4.04
CA ALA A 263 20.15 -10.43 3.97
C ALA A 263 20.79 -9.19 3.31
N SER A 264 22.11 -9.11 3.18
CA SER A 264 22.81 -8.07 2.39
C SER A 264 22.86 -8.37 0.89
N GLU A 265 22.74 -9.65 0.51
CA GLU A 265 23.02 -10.16 -0.84
C GLU A 265 21.76 -10.54 -1.63
N THR A 266 20.55 -10.31 -1.10
CA THR A 266 19.31 -10.78 -1.76
C THR A 266 19.15 -10.19 -3.15
N ALA A 267 19.48 -8.90 -3.35
CA ALA A 267 19.48 -8.26 -4.68
C ALA A 267 20.48 -8.94 -5.64
N ASN A 268 21.71 -9.20 -5.18
CA ASN A 268 22.72 -9.91 -5.97
C ASN A 268 22.27 -11.34 -6.32
N ALA A 269 21.55 -12.01 -5.41
CA ALA A 269 21.00 -13.34 -5.65
C ALA A 269 19.79 -13.33 -6.61
N VAL A 270 18.94 -12.30 -6.59
CA VAL A 270 17.88 -12.09 -7.61
C VAL A 270 18.52 -11.90 -8.99
N HIS A 271 19.59 -11.10 -9.10
CA HIS A 271 20.31 -10.94 -10.37
C HIS A 271 20.86 -12.28 -10.88
N ARG A 272 21.53 -13.08 -10.04
CA ARG A 272 21.98 -14.43 -10.44
C ARG A 272 20.84 -15.31 -10.94
N VAL A 273 19.70 -15.35 -10.24
CA VAL A 273 18.54 -16.15 -10.67
C VAL A 273 17.98 -15.66 -12.02
N TYR A 274 18.00 -14.35 -12.28
CA TYR A 274 17.59 -13.77 -13.57
C TYR A 274 18.56 -14.11 -14.70
N ASP A 275 19.87 -14.07 -14.43
CA ASP A 275 20.92 -14.42 -15.38
C ASP A 275 20.92 -15.92 -15.70
N GLU A 276 20.77 -16.77 -14.68
CA GLU A 276 20.62 -18.23 -14.79
C GLU A 276 19.35 -18.60 -15.58
N TYR A 277 18.21 -17.96 -15.30
CA TYR A 277 16.96 -18.10 -16.09
C TYR A 277 17.16 -17.69 -17.56
N THR A 278 17.84 -16.58 -17.79
CA THR A 278 18.10 -16.05 -19.15
C THR A 278 19.03 -16.96 -19.93
N ALA A 279 20.10 -17.46 -19.31
CA ALA A 279 21.01 -18.45 -19.89
C ALA A 279 20.28 -19.76 -20.22
N LEU A 280 19.49 -20.29 -19.29
CA LEU A 280 18.68 -21.51 -19.49
C LEU A 280 17.70 -21.34 -20.65
N LYS A 281 17.09 -20.15 -20.81
CA LYS A 281 16.20 -19.83 -21.94
C LYS A 281 16.94 -19.83 -23.29
N PHE A 282 18.16 -19.30 -23.34
CA PHE A 282 19.01 -19.40 -24.54
C PHE A 282 19.41 -20.85 -24.85
N THR A 283 19.82 -21.64 -23.84
CA THR A 283 20.14 -23.06 -24.01
C THR A 283 18.93 -23.85 -24.50
N HIS A 284 17.74 -23.60 -23.95
CA HIS A 284 16.48 -24.19 -24.40
C HIS A 284 16.21 -23.90 -25.88
N PHE A 285 16.28 -22.63 -26.32
CA PHE A 285 16.07 -22.30 -27.74
C PHE A 285 17.13 -22.90 -28.68
N GLY A 286 18.37 -23.07 -28.21
CA GLY A 286 19.42 -23.78 -28.95
C GLY A 286 19.13 -25.27 -29.11
N LEU A 287 18.76 -25.95 -28.03
CA LEU A 287 18.36 -27.37 -28.03
C LEU A 287 17.10 -27.61 -28.87
N CYS A 288 16.10 -26.71 -28.79
CA CYS A 288 14.94 -26.75 -29.70
C CYS A 288 15.36 -26.64 -31.16
N SER A 289 16.29 -25.75 -31.50
CA SER A 289 16.77 -25.63 -32.89
C SER A 289 17.43 -26.93 -33.38
N GLN A 290 18.35 -27.50 -32.59
CA GLN A 290 19.02 -28.76 -32.91
C GLN A 290 18.02 -29.94 -33.03
N LEU A 291 16.99 -29.97 -32.18
CA LEU A 291 15.90 -30.93 -32.29
C LEU A 291 15.09 -30.74 -33.58
N PHE A 292 14.77 -29.50 -33.96
CA PHE A 292 14.03 -29.21 -35.19
C PHE A 292 14.84 -29.60 -36.44
N ASP A 293 16.14 -29.31 -36.44
CA ASP A 293 17.08 -29.76 -37.47
C ASP A 293 17.10 -31.30 -37.57
N ALA A 294 17.24 -32.00 -36.45
CA ALA A 294 17.26 -33.47 -36.41
C ALA A 294 15.91 -34.11 -36.82
N LEU A 295 14.77 -33.48 -36.49
CA LEU A 295 13.44 -33.94 -36.89
C LEU A 295 13.13 -33.68 -38.36
N ALA A 296 13.71 -32.63 -38.95
CA ALA A 296 13.63 -32.29 -40.37
C ALA A 296 14.54 -33.18 -41.22
N ALA A 297 15.75 -33.51 -40.76
CA ALA A 297 16.65 -34.46 -41.41
C ALA A 297 16.06 -35.89 -41.52
N GLN A 298 15.05 -36.22 -40.71
CA GLN A 298 14.28 -37.46 -40.74
C GLN A 298 13.02 -37.39 -41.63
N VAL A 299 12.86 -36.34 -42.46
CA VAL A 299 11.73 -36.21 -43.39
C VAL A 299 12.12 -36.75 -44.76
N THR A 300 11.38 -37.73 -45.26
CA THR A 300 11.48 -38.16 -46.67
C THR A 300 10.99 -37.04 -47.58
N PRO A 301 11.78 -36.59 -48.58
CA PRO A 301 11.37 -35.52 -49.49
C PRO A 301 10.02 -35.81 -50.17
N GLY A 302 9.11 -34.84 -50.11
CA GLY A 302 7.75 -34.95 -50.66
C GLY A 302 6.73 -35.67 -49.78
N ALA A 303 7.15 -36.27 -48.65
CA ALA A 303 6.23 -36.86 -47.67
C ALA A 303 5.76 -35.83 -46.63
N ASP A 304 4.65 -36.13 -45.95
CA ASP A 304 4.09 -35.26 -44.90
C ASP A 304 4.90 -35.36 -43.59
N ALA A 305 5.21 -34.21 -43.00
CA ALA A 305 6.04 -34.07 -41.82
C ALA A 305 5.22 -33.61 -40.61
N ILE A 306 4.43 -34.53 -40.05
CA ILE A 306 3.76 -34.31 -38.75
C ILE A 306 4.73 -34.71 -37.62
N ARG A 307 4.89 -33.83 -36.63
CA ARG A 307 5.74 -34.02 -35.44
C ARG A 307 4.98 -33.57 -34.18
N ILE A 308 5.02 -34.41 -33.14
CA ILE A 308 4.55 -34.05 -31.80
C ILE A 308 5.80 -33.84 -30.94
N VAL A 309 5.92 -32.66 -30.35
CA VAL A 309 7.04 -32.27 -29.48
C VAL A 309 6.44 -31.52 -28.28
N PRO A 310 6.52 -32.07 -27.06
CA PRO A 310 5.96 -31.44 -25.87
C PRO A 310 6.79 -30.24 -25.41
N GLY A 311 6.13 -29.28 -24.75
CA GLY A 311 6.79 -28.11 -24.14
C GLY A 311 7.08 -26.97 -25.11
N LEU A 312 6.60 -27.03 -26.36
CA LEU A 312 6.75 -25.91 -27.29
C LEU A 312 5.75 -24.79 -27.00
N ASP A 313 6.24 -23.56 -27.04
CA ASP A 313 5.42 -22.35 -27.07
C ASP A 313 5.00 -22.01 -28.53
N PRO A 314 4.22 -20.95 -28.77
CA PRO A 314 3.81 -20.59 -30.13
C PRO A 314 4.98 -20.26 -31.09
N ASP A 315 6.14 -19.80 -30.59
CA ASP A 315 7.35 -19.59 -31.41
C ASP A 315 8.01 -20.92 -31.78
N GLY A 316 8.18 -21.81 -30.80
CA GLY A 316 8.69 -23.17 -31.02
C GLY A 316 7.85 -23.97 -32.02
N LEU A 317 6.52 -23.91 -31.90
CA LEU A 317 5.59 -24.50 -32.88
C LEU A 317 5.77 -23.89 -34.28
N HIS A 318 5.91 -22.56 -34.38
CA HIS A 318 6.11 -21.86 -35.65
C HIS A 318 7.42 -22.33 -36.31
N ARG A 319 8.53 -22.24 -35.57
CA ARG A 319 9.88 -22.56 -36.04
C ARG A 319 10.03 -24.02 -36.43
N LEU A 320 9.45 -24.97 -35.69
CA LEU A 320 9.44 -26.38 -36.09
C LEU A 320 8.66 -26.57 -37.41
N ALA A 321 7.45 -26.00 -37.54
CA ALA A 321 6.67 -26.15 -38.76
C ALA A 321 7.37 -25.55 -40.00
N VAL A 322 7.99 -24.36 -39.86
CA VAL A 322 8.81 -23.75 -40.91
C VAL A 322 10.01 -24.64 -41.25
N ARG A 323 10.77 -25.11 -40.26
CA ARG A 323 11.96 -25.96 -40.49
C ARG A 323 11.64 -27.29 -41.14
N LEU A 324 10.44 -27.83 -40.92
CA LEU A 324 9.95 -29.01 -41.64
C LEU A 324 9.62 -28.70 -43.12
N THR A 325 9.05 -27.53 -43.42
CA THR A 325 8.79 -27.12 -44.83
C THR A 325 10.06 -26.84 -45.64
N GLU A 326 11.21 -26.64 -45.00
CA GLU A 326 12.51 -26.56 -45.67
C GLU A 326 13.05 -27.95 -46.08
N ALA A 327 12.50 -29.04 -45.52
CA ALA A 327 12.85 -30.42 -45.83
C ALA A 327 11.83 -31.15 -46.74
N THR A 328 10.60 -30.63 -46.87
CA THR A 328 9.56 -31.25 -47.72
C THR A 328 8.52 -30.27 -48.25
N THR A 329 7.95 -30.62 -49.42
CA THR A 329 6.75 -29.98 -50.00
C THR A 329 5.43 -30.60 -49.51
N GLY A 330 5.49 -31.70 -48.76
CA GLY A 330 4.34 -32.32 -48.10
C GLY A 330 3.78 -31.46 -46.96
N LEU A 331 2.63 -31.87 -46.41
CA LEU A 331 2.01 -31.16 -45.29
C LEU A 331 2.90 -31.27 -44.04
N CYS A 332 3.30 -30.13 -43.50
CA CYS A 332 4.09 -30.05 -42.27
C CYS A 332 3.16 -29.67 -41.10
N ALA A 333 3.36 -30.30 -39.94
CA ALA A 333 2.65 -29.92 -38.73
C ALA A 333 3.51 -30.11 -37.48
N ALA A 334 3.64 -29.04 -36.69
CA ALA A 334 4.17 -29.09 -35.33
C ALA A 334 3.00 -29.13 -34.35
N LEU A 335 3.03 -30.04 -33.39
CA LEU A 335 1.99 -30.26 -32.38
C LEU A 335 2.62 -30.34 -30.98
N THR A 336 1.99 -29.73 -29.97
CA THR A 336 2.34 -29.88 -28.55
C THR A 336 1.07 -30.06 -27.71
N PRO A 337 1.05 -30.97 -26.72
CA PRO A 337 0.02 -30.94 -25.69
C PRO A 337 0.09 -29.63 -24.88
N ASN A 338 -1.05 -29.23 -24.33
CA ASN A 338 -1.24 -28.16 -23.35
C ASN A 338 -2.42 -28.52 -22.41
N GLU A 339 -2.68 -27.69 -21.39
CA GLU A 339 -3.73 -27.92 -20.37
C GLU A 339 -5.15 -28.19 -20.91
N LYS A 340 -5.43 -27.85 -22.17
CA LYS A 340 -6.77 -27.85 -22.78
C LYS A 340 -6.82 -28.60 -24.11
N GLY A 341 -5.83 -29.47 -24.37
CA GLY A 341 -5.70 -30.27 -25.60
C GLY A 341 -4.37 -30.00 -26.32
N THR A 342 -4.42 -29.63 -27.61
CA THR A 342 -3.22 -29.50 -28.45
C THR A 342 -3.05 -28.08 -28.98
N GLY A 343 -1.83 -27.53 -28.88
CA GLY A 343 -1.38 -26.38 -29.65
C GLY A 343 -0.75 -26.84 -30.96
N TYR A 344 -1.06 -26.19 -32.07
CA TYR A 344 -0.62 -26.61 -33.40
C TYR A 344 -0.05 -25.46 -34.24
N CYS A 345 0.86 -25.81 -35.13
CA CYS A 345 1.20 -25.05 -36.32
C CYS A 345 1.13 -25.98 -37.55
N LEU A 346 0.34 -25.62 -38.56
CA LEU A 346 0.32 -26.27 -39.87
C LEU A 346 1.08 -25.40 -40.86
N ALA A 347 1.89 -26.00 -41.72
CA ALA A 347 2.61 -25.29 -42.78
C ALA A 347 2.75 -26.15 -44.04
N GLN A 348 2.90 -25.51 -45.20
CA GLN A 348 3.26 -26.19 -46.45
C GLN A 348 4.01 -25.26 -47.39
N ALA A 349 5.16 -25.70 -47.90
CA ALA A 349 5.95 -24.96 -48.88
C ALA A 349 5.14 -24.71 -50.17
N GLY A 350 4.79 -23.45 -50.44
CA GLY A 350 3.99 -23.05 -51.61
C GLY A 350 2.49 -23.41 -51.53
N GLY A 351 2.00 -23.98 -50.42
CA GLY A 351 0.61 -24.42 -50.27
C GLY A 351 -0.33 -23.41 -49.61
N ASP A 352 -1.60 -23.82 -49.42
CA ASP A 352 -2.59 -23.09 -48.63
C ASP A 352 -3.26 -23.98 -47.58
N VAL A 353 -2.77 -23.92 -46.33
CA VAL A 353 -3.27 -24.73 -45.21
C VAL A 353 -4.51 -24.11 -44.53
N ARG A 354 -5.02 -22.96 -44.98
CA ARG A 354 -6.14 -22.26 -44.30
C ARG A 354 -7.44 -23.07 -44.35
N ALA A 355 -7.71 -23.77 -45.45
CA ALA A 355 -8.88 -24.64 -45.59
C ALA A 355 -8.81 -25.83 -44.61
N LEU A 356 -7.65 -26.50 -44.54
CA LEU A 356 -7.41 -27.60 -43.61
C LEU A 356 -7.46 -27.14 -42.14
N THR A 357 -6.91 -25.96 -41.83
CA THR A 357 -7.00 -25.32 -40.50
C THR A 357 -8.46 -25.09 -40.09
N LYS A 358 -9.31 -24.61 -41.02
CA LYS A 358 -10.75 -24.43 -40.76
C LYS A 358 -11.45 -25.77 -40.51
N ALA A 359 -11.12 -26.82 -41.27
CA ALA A 359 -11.68 -28.15 -41.08
C ALA A 359 -11.27 -28.77 -39.74
N LEU A 360 -9.98 -28.69 -39.38
CA LEU A 360 -9.44 -29.13 -38.09
C LEU A 360 -10.12 -28.43 -36.92
N ASN A 361 -10.25 -27.10 -36.99
CA ASN A 361 -10.93 -26.31 -35.96
C ASN A 361 -12.41 -26.69 -35.81
N ALA A 362 -13.11 -26.97 -36.91
CA ALA A 362 -14.50 -27.43 -36.85
C ALA A 362 -14.64 -28.85 -36.28
N ALA A 363 -13.73 -29.76 -36.61
CA ALA A 363 -13.78 -31.16 -36.19
C ALA A 363 -13.32 -31.39 -34.74
N LEU A 364 -12.30 -30.66 -34.28
CA LEU A 364 -11.63 -30.87 -32.99
C LEU A 364 -11.85 -29.71 -32.00
N ASN A 365 -12.94 -28.94 -32.19
CA ASN A 365 -13.31 -27.79 -31.35
C ASN A 365 -12.11 -26.83 -31.11
N GLY A 366 -11.53 -26.36 -32.21
CA GLY A 366 -10.32 -25.54 -32.22
C GLY A 366 -10.52 -24.10 -32.66
N ARG A 367 -9.50 -23.27 -32.41
CA ARG A 367 -9.41 -21.87 -32.83
C ARG A 367 -8.00 -21.58 -33.32
N GLY A 368 -7.90 -20.96 -34.49
CA GLY A 368 -6.62 -20.66 -35.14
C GLY A 368 -6.79 -20.12 -36.56
N GLY A 369 -5.68 -19.70 -37.15
CA GLY A 369 -5.63 -19.11 -38.49
C GLY A 369 -4.21 -18.65 -38.85
N GLY A 370 -4.09 -17.93 -39.98
CA GLY A 370 -2.79 -17.45 -40.45
C GLY A 370 -2.78 -17.07 -41.92
N LYS A 371 -1.60 -17.18 -42.53
CA LYS A 371 -1.33 -16.92 -43.96
C LYS A 371 -1.54 -18.22 -44.76
N PRO A 372 -1.58 -18.19 -46.11
CA PRO A 372 -1.75 -19.40 -46.91
C PRO A 372 -0.79 -20.53 -46.53
N GLY A 373 0.52 -20.29 -46.63
CA GLY A 373 1.53 -21.33 -46.34
C GLY A 373 1.72 -21.70 -44.86
N ILE A 374 1.12 -20.99 -43.90
CA ILE A 374 1.30 -21.27 -42.46
C ILE A 374 0.16 -20.73 -41.58
N CYS A 375 -0.39 -21.60 -40.73
CA CYS A 375 -1.47 -21.31 -39.78
C CYS A 375 -1.19 -21.89 -38.39
N GLN A 376 -1.63 -21.20 -37.34
CA GLN A 376 -1.43 -21.60 -35.94
C GLN A 376 -2.72 -21.51 -35.13
N GLY A 377 -2.80 -22.32 -34.06
CA GLY A 377 -3.95 -22.33 -33.17
C GLY A 377 -3.86 -23.37 -32.06
N SER A 378 -5.00 -23.65 -31.44
CA SER A 378 -5.18 -24.76 -30.49
C SER A 378 -6.54 -25.42 -30.66
N CYS A 379 -6.66 -26.67 -30.20
CA CYS A 379 -7.87 -27.48 -30.30
C CYS A 379 -8.04 -28.40 -29.08
N ALA A 380 -9.29 -28.71 -28.74
CA ALA A 380 -9.66 -29.51 -27.56
C ALA A 380 -9.59 -31.01 -27.85
N ALA A 381 -8.44 -31.47 -28.33
CA ALA A 381 -8.15 -32.85 -28.70
C ALA A 381 -6.67 -33.19 -28.39
N GLU A 382 -6.38 -34.48 -28.22
CA GLU A 382 -5.03 -34.98 -27.96
C GLU A 382 -4.14 -34.95 -29.21
N PRO A 383 -2.80 -34.79 -29.09
CA PRO A 383 -1.93 -34.60 -30.25
C PRO A 383 -1.99 -35.73 -31.28
N GLU A 384 -2.21 -36.97 -30.83
CA GLU A 384 -2.41 -38.12 -31.72
C GLU A 384 -3.74 -38.07 -32.47
N GLN A 385 -4.82 -37.55 -31.88
CA GLN A 385 -6.10 -37.33 -32.58
C GLN A 385 -5.96 -36.27 -33.67
N VAL A 386 -5.22 -35.20 -33.39
CA VAL A 386 -4.90 -34.14 -34.37
C VAL A 386 -4.06 -34.70 -35.52
N LYS A 387 -3.04 -35.49 -35.21
CA LYS A 387 -2.18 -36.20 -36.17
C LYS A 387 -2.93 -37.25 -36.99
N GLU A 388 -3.92 -37.92 -36.42
CA GLU A 388 -4.79 -38.86 -37.14
C GLU A 388 -5.74 -38.12 -38.10
N PHE A 389 -6.36 -37.02 -37.66
CA PHE A 389 -7.17 -36.14 -38.51
C PHE A 389 -6.37 -35.66 -39.74
N LEU A 390 -5.19 -35.06 -39.51
CA LEU A 390 -4.31 -34.54 -40.56
C LEU A 390 -3.83 -35.61 -41.56
N ARG A 391 -3.81 -36.90 -41.16
CA ARG A 391 -3.50 -38.03 -42.04
C ARG A 391 -4.69 -38.54 -42.86
N LYS A 392 -5.92 -38.34 -42.37
CA LYS A 392 -7.17 -38.80 -43.01
C LYS A 392 -7.73 -37.79 -44.00
N THR A 393 -7.49 -36.49 -43.81
CA THR A 393 -8.03 -35.40 -44.67
C THR A 393 -7.14 -35.14 -45.90
N LYS A 394 -6.95 -36.18 -46.74
CA LYS A 394 -6.33 -36.08 -48.07
C LYS A 394 -7.38 -36.13 -49.18
#